data_AF-T2JM24-F1
#
_entry.id   AF-T2JM24-F1
#
_cell.length_a   1.000
_cell.length_b   1.000
_cell.length_c   1.000
_cell.angle_alpha   90.00
_cell.angle_beta   90.00
_cell.angle_gamma   90.00
#
_symmetry.space_group_name_H-M   'P 1'
#
loop_
_entity.id
_entity.type
_entity.pdbx_description
1 polymer ?
#
loop_
_entity_poly.entity_id
_entity_poly.type
_entity_poly.pdbx_seq_one_letter_code
_entity_poly.pdbx_strand_id
1 'polypeptide(L)'
;MEDKEKQGKNEAIQREILAGRKFSLAEAIGREGGDFLKGESPVPKLVQATTEINTFIAINLQDSSGALQAVLQTWISTDEAGVSKNLDSPLTALKQMLDNIIDNSELLYELVRQVDFQWEKMYDERPYFQSPGQPPHPDDEYTHESVEEKLKSLLTKL
;
A
#
# COMPACT_ATOMS: atom_id res chain seq x y z
N MET A 1 -2.35 50.93 -8.19
CA MET A 1 -2.55 49.91 -9.25
C MET A 1 -1.82 48.59 -8.95
N GLU A 2 -0.99 48.51 -7.90
CA GLU A 2 -0.16 47.32 -7.58
C GLU A 2 -0.87 46.20 -6.77
N ASP A 3 -2.03 46.45 -6.15
CA ASP A 3 -2.69 45.44 -5.30
C ASP A 3 -3.50 44.39 -6.08
N LYS A 4 -3.95 44.69 -7.31
CA LYS A 4 -4.71 43.74 -8.14
C LYS A 4 -3.84 42.67 -8.80
N GLU A 5 -2.57 42.96 -9.07
CA GLU A 5 -1.64 41.99 -9.66
C GLU A 5 -1.15 40.93 -8.65
N LYS A 6 -1.08 41.27 -7.35
CA LYS A 6 -0.69 40.32 -6.30
C LYS A 6 -1.77 39.28 -6.02
N GLN A 7 -3.05 39.64 -6.11
CA GLN A 7 -4.17 38.68 -5.93
C GLN A 7 -4.22 37.65 -7.06
N GLY A 8 -4.08 38.07 -8.33
CA GLY A 8 -4.12 37.16 -9.47
C GLY A 8 -2.97 36.14 -9.49
N LYS A 9 -1.77 36.53 -9.05
CA LYS A 9 -0.63 35.60 -8.93
C LYS A 9 -0.83 34.57 -7.81
N ASN A 10 -1.50 34.95 -6.71
CA ASN A 10 -1.75 34.03 -5.60
C ASN A 10 -2.81 32.98 -5.96
N GLU A 11 -3.85 33.38 -6.72
CA GLU A 11 -4.86 32.45 -7.25
C GLU A 11 -4.30 31.47 -8.30
N ALA A 12 -3.36 31.93 -9.14
CA ALA A 12 -2.69 31.08 -10.11
C ALA A 12 -1.80 30.03 -9.44
N ILE A 13 -1.04 30.41 -8.42
CA ILE A 13 -0.20 29.50 -7.62
C ILE A 13 -1.07 28.46 -6.88
N GLN A 14 -2.22 28.87 -6.33
CA GLN A 14 -3.15 27.93 -5.68
C GLN A 14 -3.72 26.89 -6.67
N ARG A 15 -4.00 27.28 -7.93
CA ARG A 15 -4.47 26.35 -8.96
C ARG A 15 -3.38 25.37 -9.42
N GLU A 16 -2.12 25.81 -9.49
CA GLU A 16 -1.00 24.91 -9.82
C GLU A 16 -0.69 23.92 -8.69
N ILE A 17 -0.80 24.33 -7.42
CA ILE A 17 -0.67 23.43 -6.25
C ILE A 17 -1.77 22.35 -6.26
N LEU A 18 -3.00 22.72 -6.65
CA LEU A 18 -4.12 21.77 -6.78
C LEU A 18 -3.98 20.81 -7.98
N ALA A 19 -3.25 21.19 -9.02
CA ALA A 19 -3.08 20.37 -10.23
C ALA A 19 -2.02 19.27 -10.08
N GLY A 20 -1.07 19.41 -9.14
CA GLY A 20 0.03 18.47 -8.94
C GLY A 20 -0.12 17.52 -7.74
N ARG A 21 -1.18 17.66 -6.93
CA ARG A 21 -1.33 16.86 -5.70
C ARG A 21 -1.98 15.51 -6.03
N LYS A 22 -1.24 14.41 -5.85
CA LYS A 22 -1.87 13.09 -5.70
C LYS A 22 -2.72 13.17 -4.43
N PHE A 23 -4.03 13.22 -4.60
CA PHE A 23 -4.99 13.22 -3.51
C PHE A 23 -4.71 12.01 -2.63
N SER A 24 -4.24 12.22 -1.40
CA SER A 24 -4.06 11.15 -0.43
C SER A 24 -5.36 10.93 0.33
N LEU A 25 -5.58 9.70 0.79
CA LEU A 25 -6.75 9.30 1.59
C LEU A 25 -7.07 10.25 2.76
N ALA A 26 -6.04 10.83 3.40
CA ALA A 26 -6.20 11.81 4.48
C ALA A 26 -6.88 13.12 4.03
N GLU A 27 -6.70 13.50 2.76
CA GLU A 27 -7.26 14.72 2.17
C GLU A 27 -8.70 14.53 1.68
N ALA A 28 -9.05 13.30 1.25
CA ALA A 28 -10.43 12.93 0.95
C ALA A 28 -11.31 12.96 2.21
N ILE A 29 -10.79 12.44 3.34
CA ILE A 29 -11.45 12.50 4.66
C ILE A 29 -11.69 13.95 5.10
N GLY A 30 -10.73 14.86 4.86
CA GLY A 30 -10.85 16.27 5.23
C GLY A 30 -11.89 17.05 4.41
N ARG A 31 -12.18 16.63 3.17
CA ARG A 31 -13.09 17.34 2.25
C ARG A 31 -14.56 17.00 2.45
N GLU A 32 -14.86 15.83 3.04
CA GLU A 32 -16.23 15.38 3.35
C GLU A 32 -16.78 15.94 4.69
N GLY A 33 -15.98 16.64 5.50
CA GLY A 33 -16.39 17.19 6.79
C GLY A 33 -17.48 18.27 6.79
N GLY A 34 -18.05 18.60 5.63
CA GLY A 34 -19.11 19.61 5.47
C GLY A 34 -20.53 19.11 5.75
N ASP A 35 -20.79 17.80 5.69
CA ASP A 35 -22.13 17.21 5.86
C ASP A 35 -22.33 16.51 7.23
N PHE A 36 -21.37 16.73 8.15
CA PHE A 36 -21.17 16.01 9.42
C PHE A 36 -22.21 16.29 10.54
N LEU A 37 -23.33 16.94 10.24
CA LEU A 37 -24.28 17.42 11.28
C LEU A 37 -25.43 16.46 11.63
N LYS A 38 -25.39 15.18 11.23
CA LYS A 38 -26.35 14.17 11.68
C LYS A 38 -25.68 12.82 11.88
N GLY A 39 -25.42 12.47 13.15
CA GLY A 39 -25.11 11.13 13.69
C GLY A 39 -24.48 10.09 12.75
N GLU A 40 -23.18 9.89 12.91
CA GLU A 40 -22.35 8.85 12.28
C GLU A 40 -22.31 8.90 10.74
N SER A 41 -21.40 9.73 10.21
CA SER A 41 -21.04 9.65 8.79
C SER A 41 -20.44 8.26 8.51
N PRO A 42 -21.03 7.45 7.61
CA PRO A 42 -20.54 6.11 7.34
C PRO A 42 -19.10 6.18 6.80
N VAL A 43 -18.25 5.25 7.25
CA VAL A 43 -16.86 5.13 6.76
C VAL A 43 -16.89 4.97 5.22
N PRO A 44 -16.06 5.69 4.44
CA PRO A 44 -16.08 5.56 2.98
C PRO A 44 -15.85 4.12 2.51
N LYS A 45 -16.55 3.67 1.45
CA LYS A 45 -16.45 2.28 0.94
C LYS A 45 -15.03 1.84 0.63
N LEU A 46 -14.22 2.74 0.06
CA LEU A 46 -12.81 2.45 -0.22
C LEU A 46 -12.02 2.17 1.06
N VAL A 47 -12.24 2.98 2.11
CA VAL A 47 -11.61 2.77 3.42
C VAL A 47 -12.05 1.44 4.04
N GLN A 48 -13.34 1.09 3.93
CA GLN A 48 -13.84 -0.21 4.39
C GLN A 48 -13.15 -1.37 3.66
N ALA A 49 -13.10 -1.31 2.32
CA ALA A 49 -12.47 -2.34 1.49
C ALA A 49 -10.97 -2.50 1.79
N THR A 50 -10.22 -1.40 1.86
CA THR A 50 -8.81 -1.40 2.24
C THR A 50 -8.60 -1.97 3.65
N THR A 51 -9.47 -1.61 4.61
CA THR A 51 -9.39 -2.11 5.99
C THR A 51 -9.66 -3.61 6.05
N GLU A 52 -10.65 -4.10 5.29
CA GLU A 52 -10.96 -5.54 5.20
C GLU A 52 -9.76 -6.32 4.66
N ILE A 53 -9.15 -5.86 3.57
CA ILE A 53 -7.94 -6.49 3.00
C ILE A 53 -6.79 -6.48 4.01
N ASN A 54 -6.49 -5.33 4.63
CA ASN A 54 -5.39 -5.21 5.58
C ASN A 54 -5.59 -6.11 6.81
N THR A 55 -6.84 -6.22 7.28
CA THR A 55 -7.22 -7.12 8.39
C THR A 55 -7.02 -8.58 7.99
N PHE A 56 -7.45 -8.96 6.78
CA PHE A 56 -7.25 -10.31 6.27
C PHE A 56 -5.76 -10.67 6.20
N ILE A 57 -4.92 -9.77 5.67
CA ILE A 57 -3.46 -9.97 5.62
C ILE A 57 -2.92 -10.16 7.05
N ALA A 58 -3.28 -9.29 8.00
CA ALA A 58 -2.77 -9.33 9.37
C ALA A 58 -3.13 -10.63 10.12
N ILE A 59 -4.25 -11.26 9.77
CA ILE A 59 -4.70 -12.51 10.42
C ILE A 59 -4.07 -13.74 9.76
N ASN A 60 -3.89 -13.74 8.44
CA ASN A 60 -3.57 -14.94 7.68
C ASN A 60 -2.12 -15.03 7.19
N LEU A 61 -1.40 -13.92 7.14
CA LEU A 61 -0.01 -13.92 6.72
C LEU A 61 0.91 -14.37 7.86
N GLN A 62 1.70 -15.41 7.59
CA GLN A 62 2.74 -15.87 8.52
C GLN A 62 4.02 -15.06 8.28
N ASP A 63 4.19 -14.00 9.07
CA ASP A 63 5.33 -13.09 8.96
C ASP A 63 5.84 -12.72 10.36
N SER A 64 6.91 -13.38 10.79
CA SER A 64 7.39 -13.29 12.18
C SER A 64 7.94 -11.90 12.50
N SER A 65 8.74 -11.34 11.59
CA SER A 65 9.30 -10.00 11.75
C SER A 65 8.36 -8.87 11.32
N GLY A 66 7.26 -9.17 10.61
CA GLY A 66 6.20 -8.23 10.23
C GLY A 66 6.52 -7.29 9.07
N ALA A 67 7.71 -7.39 8.45
CA ALA A 67 8.12 -6.50 7.37
C ALA A 67 7.35 -6.78 6.06
N LEU A 68 7.10 -8.05 5.72
CA LEU A 68 6.31 -8.42 4.55
C LEU A 68 4.85 -7.96 4.69
N GLN A 69 4.26 -8.12 5.88
CA GLN A 69 2.93 -7.62 6.18
C GLN A 69 2.83 -6.11 5.94
N ALA A 70 3.78 -5.34 6.48
CA ALA A 70 3.77 -3.89 6.36
C ALA A 70 3.90 -3.42 4.90
N VAL A 71 4.76 -4.06 4.11
CA VAL A 71 4.92 -3.71 2.68
C VAL A 71 3.68 -4.07 1.88
N LEU A 72 3.09 -5.26 2.06
CA LEU A 72 1.86 -5.65 1.35
C LEU A 72 0.68 -4.72 1.69
N GLN A 73 0.49 -4.39 2.98
CA GLN A 73 -0.54 -3.44 3.40
C GLN A 73 -0.31 -2.04 2.83
N THR A 74 0.95 -1.63 2.68
CA THR A 74 1.31 -0.38 2.02
C THR A 74 0.94 -0.43 0.54
N TRP A 75 1.28 -1.50 -0.19
CA TRP A 75 0.96 -1.66 -1.60
C TRP A 75 -0.55 -1.60 -1.85
N ILE A 76 -1.34 -2.33 -1.05
CA ILE A 76 -2.82 -2.27 -1.10
C ILE A 76 -3.33 -0.86 -0.83
N SER A 77 -2.79 -0.17 0.17
CA SER A 77 -3.23 1.19 0.52
C SER A 77 -2.87 2.21 -0.56
N THR A 78 -1.81 1.97 -1.34
CA THR A 78 -1.41 2.83 -2.46
C THR A 78 -2.08 2.49 -3.79
N ASP A 79 -2.56 1.25 -3.97
CA ASP A 79 -3.29 0.81 -5.17
C ASP A 79 -4.81 1.05 -5.03
N GLU A 80 -5.18 2.32 -4.82
CA GLU A 80 -6.58 2.71 -4.73
C GLU A 80 -7.39 2.29 -5.96
N ALA A 81 -6.75 2.28 -7.14
CA ALA A 81 -7.40 1.91 -8.40
C ALA A 81 -7.74 0.40 -8.46
N GLY A 82 -6.85 -0.48 -7.97
CA GLY A 82 -7.12 -1.91 -7.87
C GLY A 82 -8.23 -2.22 -6.86
N VAL A 83 -8.18 -1.59 -5.68
CA VAL A 83 -9.19 -1.77 -4.63
C VAL A 83 -10.56 -1.24 -5.06
N SER A 84 -10.61 -0.06 -5.70
CA SER A 84 -11.85 0.58 -6.15
C SER A 84 -12.63 -0.23 -7.19
N LYS A 85 -11.95 -1.11 -7.95
CA LYS A 85 -12.62 -2.02 -8.90
C LYS A 85 -13.35 -3.17 -8.22
N ASN A 86 -13.05 -3.44 -6.96
CA ASN A 86 -13.52 -4.60 -6.21
C ASN A 86 -14.15 -4.21 -4.86
N LEU A 87 -14.81 -3.04 -4.77
CA LEU A 87 -15.36 -2.53 -3.50
C LEU A 87 -16.35 -3.47 -2.81
N ASP A 88 -17.14 -4.22 -3.57
CA ASP A 88 -18.12 -5.18 -3.04
C ASP A 88 -17.52 -6.58 -2.82
N SER A 89 -16.26 -6.79 -3.21
CA SER A 89 -15.51 -8.04 -2.99
C SER A 89 -14.01 -7.76 -2.80
N PRO A 90 -13.61 -7.09 -1.71
CA PRO A 90 -12.26 -6.53 -1.56
C PRO A 90 -11.15 -7.58 -1.66
N LEU A 91 -11.39 -8.79 -1.16
CA LEU A 91 -10.44 -9.90 -1.23
C LEU A 91 -10.11 -10.33 -2.67
N THR A 92 -10.96 -10.03 -3.65
CA THR A 92 -10.63 -10.22 -5.08
C THR A 92 -9.51 -9.30 -5.53
N ALA A 93 -9.43 -8.06 -5.02
CA ALA A 93 -8.31 -7.16 -5.32
C ALA A 93 -6.99 -7.70 -4.74
N LEU A 94 -7.02 -8.21 -3.50
CA LEU A 94 -5.86 -8.86 -2.89
C LEU A 94 -5.43 -10.07 -3.73
N LYS A 95 -6.37 -10.93 -4.11
CA LYS A 95 -6.09 -12.09 -4.97
C LYS A 95 -5.37 -11.68 -6.26
N GLN A 96 -5.92 -10.70 -6.97
CA GLN A 96 -5.34 -10.18 -8.23
C GLN A 96 -3.93 -9.62 -8.01
N MET A 97 -3.69 -8.91 -6.91
CA MET A 97 -2.36 -8.40 -6.58
C MET A 97 -1.38 -9.54 -6.31
N LEU A 98 -1.77 -10.55 -5.52
CA LEU A 98 -0.93 -11.71 -5.20
C LEU A 98 -0.60 -12.52 -6.46
N ASP A 99 -1.60 -12.82 -7.30
CA ASP A 99 -1.42 -13.52 -8.57
C ASP A 99 -0.41 -12.76 -9.46
N ASN A 100 -0.57 -11.43 -9.61
CA ASN A 100 0.35 -10.61 -10.40
C ASN A 100 1.79 -10.61 -9.86
N ILE A 101 1.98 -10.65 -8.54
CA ILE A 101 3.32 -10.70 -7.93
C ILE A 101 3.95 -12.07 -8.15
N ILE A 102 3.19 -13.15 -7.92
CA ILE A 102 3.70 -14.53 -8.06
C ILE A 102 4.01 -14.86 -9.52
N ASP A 103 3.19 -14.38 -10.46
CA ASP A 103 3.38 -14.64 -11.89
C ASP A 103 4.46 -13.76 -12.54
N ASN A 104 4.99 -12.77 -11.83
CA ASN A 104 6.01 -11.85 -12.33
C ASN A 104 7.21 -11.75 -11.39
N SER A 105 8.30 -12.43 -11.76
CA SER A 105 9.54 -12.45 -10.96
C SER A 105 10.09 -11.06 -10.66
N GLU A 106 9.97 -10.08 -11.56
CA GLU A 106 10.47 -8.72 -11.31
C GLU A 106 9.67 -8.01 -10.21
N LEU A 107 8.35 -8.24 -10.16
CA LEU A 107 7.51 -7.70 -9.07
C LEU A 107 7.81 -8.41 -7.74
N LEU A 108 8.03 -9.72 -7.78
CA LEU A 108 8.45 -10.47 -6.60
C LEU A 108 9.79 -9.95 -6.05
N TYR A 109 10.78 -9.73 -6.91
CA TYR A 109 12.09 -9.21 -6.50
C TYR A 109 12.00 -7.80 -5.93
N GLU A 110 11.19 -6.92 -6.54
CA GLU A 110 10.98 -5.58 -6.00
C GLU A 110 10.22 -5.62 -4.67
N LEU A 111 9.25 -6.53 -4.50
CA LEU A 111 8.59 -6.75 -3.22
C LEU A 111 9.62 -7.14 -2.16
N VAL A 112 10.42 -8.18 -2.40
CA VAL A 112 11.44 -8.66 -1.45
C VAL A 112 12.42 -7.55 -1.09
N ARG A 113 12.92 -6.81 -2.08
CA ARG A 113 13.80 -5.67 -1.85
C ARG A 113 13.16 -4.60 -0.94
N GLN A 114 11.87 -4.31 -1.11
CA GLN A 114 11.15 -3.39 -0.23
C GLN A 114 10.93 -3.96 1.18
N VAL A 115 10.75 -5.27 1.29
CA VAL A 115 10.67 -5.96 2.58
C VAL A 115 12.00 -5.86 3.33
N ASP A 116 13.13 -6.06 2.66
CA ASP A 116 14.47 -5.86 3.24
C ASP A 116 14.65 -4.42 3.76
N PHE A 117 14.28 -3.42 2.97
CA PHE A 117 14.32 -2.02 3.41
C PHE A 117 13.37 -1.74 4.57
N GLN A 118 12.22 -2.39 4.61
CA GLN A 118 11.26 -2.22 5.69
C GLN A 118 11.77 -2.89 6.96
N TRP A 119 12.39 -4.05 6.85
CA TRP A 119 13.03 -4.75 7.95
C TRP A 119 14.20 -3.93 8.52
N GLU A 120 15.07 -3.38 7.67
CA GLU A 120 16.14 -2.44 8.08
C GLU A 120 15.60 -1.30 8.95
N LYS A 121 14.48 -0.68 8.52
CA LYS A 121 13.84 0.40 9.28
C LYS A 121 13.24 -0.06 10.61
N MET A 122 12.76 -1.30 10.68
CA MET A 122 12.13 -1.85 11.89
C MET A 122 13.17 -2.25 12.94
N TYR A 123 14.31 -2.79 12.52
CA TYR A 123 15.29 -3.42 13.40
C TYR A 123 16.63 -2.66 13.51
N ASP A 124 16.84 -1.62 12.70
CA ASP A 124 18.09 -0.82 12.65
C ASP A 124 19.34 -1.68 12.37
N GLU A 125 19.15 -2.76 11.61
CA GLU A 125 20.17 -3.71 11.21
C GLU A 125 20.28 -3.81 9.68
N ARG A 126 21.46 -4.18 9.18
CA ARG A 126 21.69 -4.28 7.74
C ARG A 126 21.02 -5.54 7.18
N PRO A 127 20.07 -5.43 6.24
CA PRO A 127 19.38 -6.58 5.67
C PRO A 127 20.27 -7.33 4.67
N TYR A 128 19.89 -8.57 4.40
CA TYR A 128 20.58 -9.45 3.45
C TYR A 128 19.94 -9.37 2.07
N PHE A 129 20.25 -8.32 1.32
CA PHE A 129 19.71 -8.18 -0.04
C PHE A 129 20.09 -9.36 -0.94
N GLN A 130 19.06 -10.04 -1.47
CA GLN A 130 19.21 -11.06 -2.50
C GLN A 130 19.17 -10.45 -3.91
N SER A 131 20.11 -10.81 -4.77
CA SER A 131 20.06 -10.48 -6.20
C SER A 131 19.39 -11.60 -7.01
N PRO A 132 18.75 -11.31 -8.16
CA PRO A 132 18.17 -12.33 -9.03
C PRO A 132 19.20 -13.41 -9.41
N GLY A 133 18.82 -14.68 -9.22
CA GLY A 133 19.67 -15.84 -9.51
C GLY A 133 20.83 -16.09 -8.53
N GLN A 134 20.97 -15.30 -7.46
CA GLN A 134 21.92 -15.58 -6.38
C GLN A 134 21.28 -16.48 -5.30
N PRO A 135 22.06 -17.36 -4.66
CA PRO A 135 21.59 -18.10 -3.50
C PRO A 135 21.27 -17.12 -2.35
N PRO A 136 20.23 -17.40 -1.53
CA PRO A 136 19.91 -16.58 -0.37
C PRO A 136 20.97 -16.70 0.73
N HIS A 137 21.04 -15.69 1.60
CA HIS A 137 21.84 -15.80 2.82
C HIS A 137 21.17 -16.77 3.81
N PRO A 138 21.90 -17.65 4.50
CA PRO A 138 21.31 -18.68 5.36
C PRO A 138 20.48 -18.12 6.53
N ASP A 139 20.83 -16.92 7.00
CA ASP A 139 20.16 -16.24 8.11
C ASP A 139 19.11 -15.22 7.64
N ASP A 140 18.81 -15.15 6.34
CA ASP A 140 17.82 -14.24 5.79
C ASP A 140 16.40 -14.82 5.90
N GLU A 141 15.50 -14.08 6.55
CA GLU A 141 14.08 -14.44 6.66
C GLU A 141 13.32 -14.23 5.33
N TYR A 142 13.74 -13.26 4.53
CA TYR A 142 13.00 -12.74 3.38
C TYR A 142 13.69 -13.02 2.05
N THR A 143 14.01 -14.30 1.83
CA THR A 143 14.45 -14.78 0.52
C THR A 143 13.32 -14.69 -0.53
N HIS A 144 13.66 -14.66 -1.81
CA HIS A 144 12.68 -14.73 -2.90
C HIS A 144 11.75 -15.96 -2.77
N GLU A 145 12.32 -17.12 -2.45
CA GLU A 145 11.57 -18.38 -2.30
C GLU A 145 10.65 -18.34 -1.07
N SER A 146 11.16 -17.94 0.09
CA SER A 146 10.36 -17.88 1.32
C SER A 146 9.23 -16.86 1.23
N VAL A 147 9.45 -15.72 0.55
CA VAL A 147 8.40 -14.74 0.28
C VAL A 147 7.37 -15.32 -0.66
N GLU A 148 7.77 -15.92 -1.78
CA GLU A 148 6.85 -16.56 -2.73
C GLU A 148 5.97 -17.62 -2.05
N GLU A 149 6.55 -18.48 -1.20
CA GLU A 149 5.81 -19.48 -0.42
C GLU A 149 4.81 -18.84 0.55
N LYS A 150 5.20 -17.77 1.26
CA LYS A 150 4.30 -17.01 2.14
C LYS A 150 3.14 -16.40 1.36
N LEU A 151 3.39 -15.84 0.17
CA LEU A 151 2.33 -15.29 -0.70
C LEU A 151 1.40 -16.39 -1.21
N LYS A 152 1.94 -17.53 -1.67
CA LYS A 152 1.14 -18.70 -2.09
C LYS A 152 0.30 -19.24 -0.94
N SER A 153 0.86 -19.34 0.27
CA SER A 153 0.12 -19.74 1.47
C SER A 153 -1.03 -18.77 1.75
N LEU A 154 -0.78 -17.46 1.71
CA LEU A 154 -1.82 -16.44 1.87
C LEU A 154 -2.91 -16.57 0.79
N LEU A 155 -2.52 -16.81 -0.46
CA LEU A 155 -3.45 -17.02 -1.58
C LEU A 155 -4.38 -18.22 -1.37
N THR A 156 -3.91 -19.31 -0.75
CA THR A 156 -4.76 -20.47 -0.42
C THR A 156 -5.80 -20.21 0.68
N LYS A 157 -5.70 -19.07 1.39
CA LYS A 157 -6.66 -18.68 2.43
C LYS A 157 -7.81 -17.80 1.90
N LEU A 158 -7.70 -17.31 0.66
CA LEU A 158 -8.71 -16.50 -0.04
C LEU A 158 -9.81 -17.39 -0.63
#